data_AF-A0A8T4AYC7-F1
#
_entry.id   AF-A0A8T4AYC7-F1
#
_cell.length_a   1.000
_cell.length_b   1.000
_cell.length_c   1.000
_cell.angle_alpha   90.00
_cell.angle_beta   90.00
_cell.angle_gamma   90.00
#
_symmetry.space_group_name_H-M   'P 1'
#
loop_
_entity.id
_entity.type
_entity.pdbx_description
1 polymer ?
#
loop_
_entity_poly.entity_id
_entity_poly.type
_entity_poly.pdbx_seq_one_letter_code
_entity_poly.pdbx_strand_id
1 'polypeptide(L)'
;MNFEQNGDDLSLTARFTKQAQDFDDLQNEMAGREVGRISRFLKGDEHGPMAAEKRRAKWNATLTNLQIMMNDLEYAQLYRDTETKLRETQSTLDAALEQVQQLKTGAEAALSETLEHAARLPDGRRVFKDQVDQVLFENGDLVEDDLAAMIVWNGSEPSFEEMRAQADAVNGLIELEADIYTGQAEIGDMQERMADESDPITKDGMTSFNDRAEEINSGIEVRMNAFLNESLSPNAVQSEPIADISVPRL
;
A
#
# COMPACT_ATOMS: atom_id res chain seq x y z
N MET A 1 -58.02 67.38 -18.72
CA MET A 1 -56.83 67.72 -19.53
C MET A 1 -55.87 66.55 -19.43
N ASN A 2 -55.39 66.10 -20.57
CA ASN A 2 -54.76 64.80 -20.81
C ASN A 2 -53.37 64.70 -20.21
N PHE A 3 -53.05 63.55 -19.62
CA PHE A 3 -51.70 63.14 -19.26
C PHE A 3 -50.97 62.68 -20.53
N GLU A 4 -49.93 63.40 -20.93
CA GLU A 4 -48.91 62.94 -21.86
C GLU A 4 -48.02 61.92 -21.14
N GLN A 5 -48.31 60.63 -21.29
CA GLN A 5 -47.42 59.51 -20.95
C GLN A 5 -47.42 58.55 -22.14
N ASN A 6 -46.53 58.75 -23.12
CA ASN A 6 -46.35 57.83 -24.25
C ASN A 6 -44.92 57.89 -24.84
N GLY A 7 -43.92 58.29 -24.05
CA GLY A 7 -42.52 58.45 -24.51
C GLY A 7 -41.55 57.34 -24.07
N ASP A 8 -41.72 56.78 -22.86
CA ASP A 8 -40.69 55.93 -22.24
C ASP A 8 -40.90 54.41 -22.43
N ASP A 9 -42.13 53.97 -22.71
CA ASP A 9 -42.48 52.54 -22.82
C ASP A 9 -41.95 51.87 -24.09
N LEU A 10 -41.74 52.63 -25.17
CA LEU A 10 -41.12 52.14 -26.41
C LEU A 10 -39.63 51.82 -26.22
N SER A 11 -38.96 52.42 -25.24
CA SER A 11 -37.53 52.22 -25.01
C SER A 11 -37.22 50.95 -24.23
N LEU A 12 -38.11 50.54 -23.31
CA LEU A 12 -37.93 49.35 -22.48
C LEU A 12 -38.27 48.08 -23.25
N THR A 13 -39.39 48.07 -23.97
CA THR A 13 -39.78 46.93 -24.81
C THR A 13 -38.76 46.63 -25.91
N ALA A 14 -38.20 47.65 -26.56
CA ALA A 14 -37.13 47.47 -27.56
C ALA A 14 -35.80 46.96 -26.96
N ARG A 15 -35.51 47.29 -25.69
CA ARG A 15 -34.34 46.76 -24.98
C ARG A 15 -34.54 45.30 -24.58
N PHE A 16 -35.71 44.94 -24.08
CA PHE A 16 -36.03 43.56 -23.72
C PHE A 16 -36.05 42.63 -24.93
N THR A 17 -36.61 43.07 -26.07
CA THR A 17 -36.61 42.25 -27.30
C THR A 17 -35.20 42.03 -27.84
N LYS A 18 -34.35 43.06 -27.81
CA LYS A 18 -32.95 42.93 -28.20
C LYS A 18 -32.18 41.99 -27.27
N GLN A 19 -32.39 42.11 -25.96
CA GLN A 19 -31.70 41.28 -24.96
C GLN A 19 -32.16 39.81 -25.00
N ALA A 20 -33.44 39.56 -25.30
CA ALA A 20 -33.96 38.22 -25.52
C ALA A 20 -33.37 37.58 -26.79
N GLN A 21 -33.23 38.36 -27.88
CA GLN A 21 -32.58 37.90 -29.10
C GLN A 21 -31.10 37.57 -28.88
N ASP A 22 -30.39 38.44 -28.16
CA ASP A 22 -28.98 38.22 -27.84
C ASP A 22 -28.78 36.97 -26.97
N PHE A 23 -29.72 36.67 -26.07
CA PHE A 23 -29.68 35.47 -25.24
C PHE A 23 -29.96 34.18 -26.03
N ASP A 24 -30.97 34.21 -26.91
CA ASP A 24 -31.34 33.07 -27.74
C ASP A 24 -30.26 32.74 -28.79
N ASP A 25 -29.63 33.77 -29.36
CA ASP A 25 -28.47 33.62 -30.25
C ASP A 25 -27.27 33.01 -29.50
N LEU A 26 -26.99 33.44 -28.27
CA LEU A 26 -25.91 32.87 -27.43
C LEU A 26 -26.17 31.40 -27.06
N GLN A 27 -27.41 31.03 -26.72
CA GLN A 27 -27.75 29.65 -26.39
C GLN A 27 -27.64 28.71 -27.59
N ASN A 28 -28.05 29.15 -28.77
CA ASN A 28 -27.90 28.37 -30.00
C ASN A 28 -26.42 28.14 -30.38
N GLU A 29 -25.56 29.13 -30.13
CA GLU A 29 -24.11 29.00 -30.35
C GLU A 29 -23.43 28.11 -29.30
N MET A 30 -23.81 28.19 -28.03
CA MET A 30 -23.37 27.24 -26.99
C MET A 30 -23.77 25.79 -27.33
N ALA A 31 -24.88 25.60 -28.04
CA ALA A 31 -25.33 24.31 -28.53
C ALA A 31 -24.64 23.87 -29.85
N GLY A 32 -23.63 24.61 -30.33
CA GLY A 32 -22.84 24.27 -31.50
C GLY A 32 -23.55 24.47 -32.85
N ARG A 33 -24.68 25.21 -32.87
CA ARG A 33 -25.37 25.56 -34.11
C ARG A 33 -24.80 26.89 -34.62
N GLU A 34 -24.02 26.84 -35.71
CA GLU A 34 -23.47 28.05 -36.33
C GLU A 34 -24.59 28.92 -36.96
N VAL A 35 -25.00 29.96 -36.25
CA VAL A 35 -25.96 30.96 -36.76
C VAL A 35 -25.27 32.18 -37.40
N GLY A 36 -23.93 32.21 -37.42
CA GLY A 36 -23.12 33.23 -38.11
C GLY A 36 -23.23 34.64 -37.52
N ARG A 37 -23.70 34.80 -36.27
CA ARG A 37 -23.95 36.10 -35.64
C ARG A 37 -23.00 36.46 -34.49
N ILE A 38 -22.12 35.54 -34.08
CA ILE A 38 -21.06 35.75 -33.09
C ILE A 38 -20.18 36.99 -33.34
N SER A 39 -20.08 37.44 -34.60
CA SER A 39 -19.35 38.65 -35.00
C SER A 39 -19.83 39.94 -34.30
N ARG A 40 -21.02 39.93 -33.66
CA ARG A 40 -21.56 41.07 -32.90
C ARG A 40 -21.13 41.08 -31.44
N PHE A 41 -20.71 39.95 -30.88
CA PHE A 41 -20.32 39.82 -29.47
C PHE A 41 -18.81 39.81 -29.27
N LEU A 42 -18.03 39.54 -30.32
CA LEU A 42 -16.58 39.57 -30.28
C LEU A 42 -16.06 40.90 -30.85
N LYS A 43 -15.41 41.70 -30.00
CA LYS A 43 -14.75 42.96 -30.40
C LYS A 43 -13.62 42.66 -31.38
N GLY A 44 -13.83 42.91 -32.67
CA GLY A 44 -12.88 43.37 -33.70
C GLY A 44 -11.63 42.52 -34.04
N ASP A 45 -10.98 41.88 -33.09
CA ASP A 45 -9.65 41.24 -33.21
C ASP A 45 -9.68 39.71 -33.01
N GLU A 46 -10.83 39.13 -32.65
CA GLU A 46 -10.90 37.72 -32.22
C GLU A 46 -11.17 36.69 -33.34
N HIS A 47 -11.26 37.12 -34.60
CA HIS A 47 -11.50 36.22 -35.75
C HIS A 47 -10.28 36.01 -36.66
N GLY A 48 -9.12 36.55 -36.29
CA GLY A 48 -7.87 36.30 -37.02
C GLY A 48 -7.20 34.97 -36.63
N PRO A 49 -6.35 34.38 -37.48
CA PRO A 49 -5.51 33.23 -37.12
C PRO A 49 -4.69 33.48 -35.83
N MET A 50 -4.31 34.73 -35.57
CA MET A 50 -3.66 35.16 -34.32
C MET A 50 -4.54 35.00 -33.07
N ALA A 51 -5.86 35.11 -33.18
CA ALA A 51 -6.77 34.94 -32.03
C ALA A 51 -6.95 33.47 -31.65
N ALA A 52 -7.04 32.59 -32.65
CA ALA A 52 -7.04 31.13 -32.44
C ALA A 52 -5.71 30.66 -31.83
N GLU A 53 -4.59 31.22 -32.29
CA GLU A 53 -3.26 30.96 -31.75
C GLU A 53 -3.13 31.47 -30.31
N LYS A 54 -3.66 32.66 -29.99
CA LYS A 54 -3.69 33.21 -28.63
C LYS A 54 -4.62 32.43 -27.69
N ARG A 55 -5.74 31.88 -28.19
CA ARG A 55 -6.60 30.96 -27.42
C ARG A 55 -5.91 29.62 -27.17
N ARG A 56 -5.24 29.03 -28.18
CA ARG A 56 -4.41 27.82 -27.98
C ARG A 56 -3.26 28.06 -27.01
N ALA A 57 -2.58 29.21 -27.09
CA ALA A 57 -1.52 29.56 -26.15
C ALA A 57 -2.04 29.74 -24.72
N LYS A 58 -3.21 30.37 -24.55
CA LYS A 58 -3.89 30.44 -23.24
C LYS A 58 -4.34 29.08 -22.74
N TRP A 59 -4.88 28.24 -23.62
CA TRP A 59 -5.33 26.89 -23.30
C TRP A 59 -4.16 25.99 -22.88
N ASN A 60 -3.04 26.05 -23.61
CA ASN A 60 -1.79 25.38 -23.25
C ASN A 60 -1.14 25.96 -21.99
N ALA A 61 -1.36 27.24 -21.66
CA ALA A 61 -0.92 27.83 -20.40
C ALA A 61 -1.81 27.46 -19.20
N THR A 62 -3.03 26.97 -19.45
CA THR A 62 -3.96 26.50 -18.41
C THR A 62 -3.96 24.99 -18.20
N LEU A 63 -3.55 24.22 -19.22
CA LEU A 63 -3.45 22.76 -19.10
C LEU A 63 -2.14 22.39 -18.43
N THR A 64 -2.19 21.46 -17.48
CA THR A 64 -0.96 20.90 -16.91
C THR A 64 -0.27 19.98 -17.90
N ASN A 65 1.04 19.78 -17.77
CA ASN A 65 1.80 18.94 -18.69
C ASN A 65 1.23 17.52 -18.73
N LEU A 66 0.77 17.01 -17.59
CA LEU A 66 0.03 15.75 -17.51
C LEU A 66 -1.23 15.74 -18.36
N GLN A 67 -2.07 16.79 -18.29
CA GLN A 67 -3.29 16.89 -19.12
C GLN A 67 -2.97 16.92 -20.62
N ILE A 68 -1.84 17.49 -21.01
CA ILE A 68 -1.37 17.46 -22.40
C ILE A 68 -1.01 16.03 -22.81
N MET A 69 -0.26 15.30 -21.97
CA MET A 69 0.15 13.91 -22.24
C MET A 69 -1.03 12.93 -22.23
N MET A 70 -2.06 13.16 -21.40
CA MET A 70 -3.27 12.35 -21.36
C MET A 70 -4.11 12.39 -22.65
N ASN A 71 -3.79 13.28 -23.60
CA ASN A 71 -4.40 13.24 -24.94
C ASN A 71 -3.84 12.11 -25.82
N ASP A 72 -2.65 11.58 -25.50
CA ASP A 72 -2.15 10.35 -26.10
C ASP A 72 -2.87 9.15 -25.46
N LEU A 73 -3.64 8.41 -26.27
CA LEU A 73 -4.42 7.26 -25.81
C LEU A 73 -3.55 6.19 -25.18
N GLU A 74 -2.37 5.92 -25.74
CA GLU A 74 -1.46 4.89 -25.22
C GLU A 74 -0.89 5.31 -23.87
N TYR A 75 -0.50 6.58 -23.73
CA TYR A 75 -0.03 7.12 -22.46
C TYR A 75 -1.13 7.05 -21.39
N ALA A 76 -2.35 7.49 -21.73
CA ALA A 76 -3.47 7.50 -20.81
C ALA A 76 -3.88 6.10 -20.33
N GLN A 77 -3.77 5.08 -21.20
CA GLN A 77 -3.98 3.69 -20.82
C GLN A 77 -2.90 3.22 -19.85
N LEU A 78 -1.63 3.37 -20.21
CA LEU A 78 -0.51 2.96 -19.37
C LEU A 78 -0.52 3.64 -18.00
N TYR A 79 -0.87 4.93 -17.95
CA TYR A 79 -1.02 5.67 -16.70
C TYR A 79 -2.09 5.05 -15.78
N ARG A 80 -3.28 4.75 -16.31
CA ARG A 80 -4.37 4.14 -15.53
C ARG A 80 -4.04 2.73 -15.07
N ASP A 81 -3.40 1.96 -15.93
CA ASP A 81 -2.97 0.60 -15.59
C ASP A 81 -1.94 0.62 -14.47
N THR A 82 -0.96 1.53 -14.55
CA THR A 82 0.07 1.72 -13.53
C THR A 82 -0.54 2.20 -12.21
N GLU A 83 -1.44 3.19 -12.24
CA GLU A 83 -2.15 3.66 -11.04
C GLU A 83 -2.95 2.53 -10.37
N THR A 84 -3.64 1.72 -11.18
CA THR A 84 -4.40 0.56 -10.70
C THR A 84 -3.46 -0.45 -10.06
N LYS A 85 -2.34 -0.79 -10.72
CA LYS A 85 -1.36 -1.74 -10.21
C LYS A 85 -0.72 -1.30 -8.90
N LEU A 86 -0.37 -0.01 -8.77
CA LEU A 86 0.16 0.54 -7.52
C LEU A 86 -0.88 0.48 -6.39
N ARG A 87 -2.15 0.77 -6.67
CA ARG A 87 -3.23 0.65 -5.68
C ARG A 87 -3.49 -0.79 -5.26
N GLU A 88 -3.49 -1.72 -6.21
CA GLU A 88 -3.62 -3.15 -5.93
C GLU A 88 -2.46 -3.64 -5.06
N THR A 89 -1.23 -3.27 -5.42
CA THR A 89 -0.03 -3.62 -4.66
C THR A 89 -0.09 -3.07 -3.23
N GLN A 90 -0.48 -1.80 -3.06
CA GLN A 90 -0.71 -1.22 -1.72
C GLN A 90 -1.73 -2.04 -0.92
N SER A 91 -2.88 -2.40 -1.53
CA SER A 91 -3.89 -3.20 -0.86
C SER A 91 -3.40 -4.59 -0.48
N THR A 92 -2.53 -5.21 -1.29
CA THR A 92 -1.90 -6.50 -0.97
C THR A 92 -0.91 -6.36 0.18
N LEU A 93 -0.10 -5.30 0.20
CA LEU A 93 0.82 -5.01 1.31
C LEU A 93 0.06 -4.74 2.62
N ASP A 94 -1.05 -4.00 2.58
CA ASP A 94 -1.90 -3.76 3.75
C ASP A 94 -2.46 -5.07 4.32
N ALA A 95 -2.95 -5.96 3.46
CA ALA A 95 -3.45 -7.27 3.87
C ALA A 95 -2.32 -8.18 4.41
N ALA A 96 -1.14 -8.15 3.79
CA ALA A 96 0.03 -8.87 4.27
C ALA A 96 0.47 -8.36 5.65
N LEU A 97 0.47 -7.05 5.87
CA LEU A 97 0.81 -6.44 7.16
C LEU A 97 -0.15 -6.90 8.26
N GLU A 98 -1.46 -6.89 8.00
CA GLU A 98 -2.47 -7.39 8.94
C GLU A 98 -2.19 -8.86 9.30
N GLN A 99 -1.88 -9.69 8.31
CA GLN A 99 -1.54 -11.10 8.54
C GLN A 99 -0.25 -11.26 9.36
N VAL A 100 0.82 -10.51 9.04
CA VAL A 100 2.07 -10.53 9.82
C VAL A 100 1.83 -10.14 11.27
N GLN A 101 1.03 -9.10 11.52
CA GLN A 101 0.74 -8.65 12.89
C GLN A 101 -0.02 -9.71 13.69
N GLN A 102 -0.98 -10.41 13.06
CA GLN A 102 -1.69 -11.52 13.70
C GLN A 102 -0.74 -12.68 14.03
N LEU A 103 0.10 -13.07 13.07
CA LEU A 103 1.10 -14.14 13.27
C LEU A 103 2.11 -13.77 14.35
N LYS A 104 2.58 -12.52 14.37
CA LYS A 104 3.54 -12.01 15.35
C LYS A 104 2.97 -12.05 16.76
N THR A 105 1.73 -11.60 16.93
CA THR A 105 1.02 -11.69 18.22
C THR A 105 0.94 -13.13 18.71
N GLY A 106 0.64 -14.08 17.81
CA GLY A 106 0.60 -15.50 18.14
C GLY A 106 1.98 -16.07 18.52
N ALA A 107 3.02 -15.73 17.76
CA ALA A 107 4.39 -16.17 17.99
C ALA A 107 4.96 -15.60 19.31
N GLU A 108 4.69 -14.33 19.61
CA GLU A 108 5.08 -13.69 20.87
C GLU A 108 4.38 -14.34 22.07
N ALA A 109 3.09 -14.70 21.94
CA ALA A 109 2.37 -15.41 22.97
C ALA A 109 2.95 -16.81 23.22
N ALA A 110 3.25 -17.55 22.14
CA ALA A 110 3.88 -18.88 22.23
C ALA A 110 5.28 -18.81 22.89
N LEU A 111 6.10 -17.84 22.49
CA LEU A 111 7.41 -17.62 23.10
C LEU A 111 7.27 -17.27 24.59
N SER A 112 6.34 -16.38 24.94
CA SER A 112 6.09 -16.02 26.33
C SER A 112 5.67 -17.24 27.16
N GLU A 113 4.81 -18.10 26.64
CA GLU A 113 4.38 -19.33 27.29
C GLU A 113 5.56 -20.29 27.51
N THR A 114 6.43 -20.49 26.51
CA THR A 114 7.67 -21.26 26.64
C THR A 114 8.59 -20.69 27.72
N LEU A 115 8.78 -19.37 27.75
CA LEU A 115 9.60 -18.71 28.76
C LEU A 115 8.98 -18.80 30.17
N GLU A 116 7.66 -18.91 30.29
CA GLU A 116 6.97 -19.11 31.57
C GLU A 116 7.15 -20.53 32.12
N HIS A 117 7.13 -21.54 31.24
CA HIS A 117 7.32 -22.95 31.58
C HIS A 117 8.78 -23.38 31.69
N ALA A 118 9.74 -22.50 31.35
CA ALA A 118 11.16 -22.76 31.50
C ALA A 118 11.55 -23.08 32.95
N ALA A 119 12.48 -24.01 33.12
CA ALA A 119 13.10 -24.27 34.41
C ALA A 119 13.80 -23.00 34.93
N ARG A 120 13.92 -22.88 36.26
CA ARG A 120 14.57 -21.73 36.90
C ARG A 120 15.63 -22.16 37.89
N LEU A 121 16.72 -21.40 37.91
CA LEU A 121 17.72 -21.47 38.96
C LEU A 121 17.21 -20.84 40.26
N PRO A 122 17.88 -21.10 41.41
CA PRO A 122 17.55 -20.47 42.69
C PRO A 122 17.62 -18.93 42.67
N ASP A 123 18.39 -18.36 41.73
CA ASP A 123 18.50 -16.92 41.50
C ASP A 123 17.37 -16.35 40.62
N GLY A 124 16.49 -17.21 40.11
CA GLY A 124 15.33 -16.85 39.28
C GLY A 124 15.61 -16.78 37.77
N ARG A 125 16.85 -16.99 37.31
CA ARG A 125 17.16 -17.04 35.87
C ARG A 125 16.57 -18.29 35.22
N ARG A 126 16.10 -18.13 33.98
CA ARG A 126 15.55 -19.22 33.16
C ARG A 126 16.66 -20.03 32.52
N VAL A 127 16.43 -21.34 32.44
CA VAL A 127 17.36 -22.30 31.88
C VAL A 127 16.59 -23.36 31.09
N PHE A 128 17.21 -23.88 30.04
CA PHE A 128 16.64 -24.83 29.11
C PHE A 128 17.58 -26.01 28.93
N LYS A 129 17.03 -27.16 28.60
CA LYS A 129 17.82 -28.35 28.24
C LYS A 129 17.89 -28.45 26.72
N ASP A 130 19.07 -28.70 26.17
CA ASP A 130 19.25 -28.98 24.75
C ASP A 130 19.05 -30.48 24.45
N GLN A 131 19.18 -30.87 23.17
CA GLN A 131 19.08 -32.28 22.74
C GLN A 131 20.20 -33.20 23.26
N VAL A 132 21.29 -32.64 23.79
CA VAL A 132 22.47 -33.37 24.31
C VAL A 132 22.49 -33.35 25.84
N ASP A 133 21.36 -33.00 26.46
CA ASP A 133 21.18 -32.87 27.90
C ASP A 133 22.03 -31.79 28.58
N GLN A 134 22.59 -30.84 27.83
CA GLN A 134 23.27 -29.68 28.37
C GLN A 134 22.25 -28.63 28.82
N VAL A 135 22.55 -27.97 29.94
CA VAL A 135 21.70 -26.91 30.47
C VAL A 135 22.25 -25.57 30.00
N LEU A 136 21.44 -24.82 29.26
CA LEU A 136 21.78 -23.54 28.68
C LEU A 136 20.91 -22.43 29.26
N PHE A 137 21.46 -21.23 29.38
CA PHE A 137 20.71 -20.01 29.64
C PHE A 137 19.92 -19.58 28.39
N GLU A 138 18.99 -18.63 28.58
CA GLU A 138 18.20 -18.03 27.49
C GLU A 138 19.07 -17.45 26.35
N ASN A 139 20.27 -16.95 26.67
CA ASN A 139 21.22 -16.42 25.69
C ASN A 139 22.11 -17.50 25.01
N GLY A 140 21.95 -18.77 25.38
CA GLY A 140 22.74 -19.89 24.85
C GLY A 140 24.05 -20.17 25.60
N ASP A 141 24.35 -19.45 26.68
CA ASP A 141 25.53 -19.75 27.50
C ASP A 141 25.33 -21.02 28.33
N LEU A 142 26.39 -21.81 28.50
CA LEU A 142 26.35 -23.03 29.32
C LEU A 142 26.21 -22.68 30.81
N VAL A 143 25.29 -23.36 31.49
CA VAL A 143 25.14 -23.31 32.94
C VAL A 143 26.20 -24.21 33.58
N GLU A 144 26.89 -23.71 34.60
CA GLU A 144 27.87 -24.52 35.35
C GLU A 144 27.22 -25.77 35.97
N ASP A 145 27.90 -26.91 35.91
CA ASP A 145 27.38 -28.21 36.39
C ASP A 145 26.85 -28.17 37.83
N ASP A 146 27.54 -27.42 38.71
CA ASP A 146 27.15 -27.26 40.12
C ASP A 146 25.79 -26.55 40.26
N LEU A 147 25.50 -25.58 39.39
CA LEU A 147 24.22 -24.88 39.36
C LEU A 147 23.16 -25.72 38.66
N ALA A 148 23.53 -26.42 37.59
CA ALA A 148 22.63 -27.29 36.85
C ALA A 148 22.08 -28.42 37.72
N ALA A 149 22.90 -28.98 38.61
CA ALA A 149 22.49 -30.02 39.56
C ALA A 149 21.45 -29.56 40.60
N MET A 150 21.28 -28.25 40.81
CA MET A 150 20.28 -27.70 41.73
C MET A 150 18.89 -27.53 41.10
N ILE A 151 18.78 -27.68 39.78
CA ILE A 151 17.52 -27.49 39.05
C ILE A 151 16.62 -28.70 39.25
N VAL A 152 15.36 -28.46 39.61
CA VAL A 152 14.32 -29.49 39.67
C VAL A 152 13.56 -29.50 38.35
N TRP A 153 13.75 -30.56 37.58
CA TRP A 153 13.05 -30.78 36.31
C TRP A 153 11.77 -31.60 36.54
N ASN A 154 10.65 -31.12 36.04
CA ASN A 154 9.35 -31.78 36.13
C ASN A 154 9.05 -32.62 34.87
N GLY A 155 9.84 -32.45 33.81
CA GLY A 155 9.71 -33.15 32.53
C GLY A 155 8.70 -32.52 31.57
N SER A 156 8.15 -31.37 31.92
CA SER A 156 7.25 -30.58 31.07
C SER A 156 7.88 -29.28 30.59
N GLU A 157 9.15 -29.04 30.92
CA GLU A 157 9.87 -27.85 30.51
C GLU A 157 10.20 -27.89 29.01
N PRO A 158 10.09 -26.75 28.30
CA PRO A 158 10.44 -26.66 26.89
C PRO A 158 11.94 -26.83 26.66
N SER A 159 12.31 -27.29 25.47
CA SER A 159 13.72 -27.42 25.08
C SER A 159 14.32 -26.08 24.67
N PHE A 160 15.65 -26.01 24.65
CA PHE A 160 16.36 -24.82 24.17
C PHE A 160 16.07 -24.55 22.68
N GLU A 161 15.97 -25.61 21.88
CA GLU A 161 15.67 -25.53 20.44
C GLU A 161 14.25 -25.02 20.20
N GLU A 162 13.28 -25.40 21.03
CA GLU A 162 11.90 -24.91 20.93
C GLU A 162 11.83 -23.41 21.23
N MET A 163 12.44 -22.97 22.34
CA MET A 163 12.52 -21.55 22.70
C MET A 163 13.21 -20.74 21.59
N ARG A 164 14.34 -21.25 21.07
CA ARG A 164 15.09 -20.58 20.00
C ARG A 164 14.29 -20.51 18.71
N ALA A 165 13.62 -21.58 18.30
CA ALA A 165 12.80 -21.57 17.10
C ALA A 165 11.65 -20.56 17.20
N GLN A 166 11.02 -20.44 18.38
CA GLN A 166 9.99 -19.43 18.62
C GLN A 166 10.56 -18.00 18.61
N ALA A 167 11.75 -17.79 19.19
CA ALA A 167 12.43 -16.50 19.14
C ALA A 167 12.82 -16.10 17.72
N ASP A 168 13.37 -17.05 16.94
CA ASP A 168 13.71 -16.85 15.53
C ASP A 168 12.44 -16.54 14.70
N ALA A 169 11.32 -17.20 15.01
CA ALA A 169 10.03 -16.91 14.37
C ALA A 169 9.53 -15.48 14.64
N VAL A 170 9.62 -15.00 15.89
CA VAL A 170 9.26 -13.61 16.24
C VAL A 170 10.16 -12.63 15.50
N ASN A 171 11.48 -12.86 15.49
CA ASN A 171 12.43 -12.00 14.80
C ASN A 171 12.19 -11.96 13.28
N GLY A 172 11.93 -13.11 12.65
CA GLY A 172 11.61 -13.20 11.23
C GLY A 172 10.35 -12.42 10.85
N LEU A 173 9.33 -12.41 11.73
CA LEU A 173 8.11 -11.61 11.52
C LEU A 173 8.36 -10.11 11.70
N ILE A 174 9.23 -9.71 12.63
CA ILE A 174 9.65 -8.30 12.79
C ILE A 174 10.37 -7.80 11.53
N GLU A 175 11.27 -8.61 10.97
CA GLU A 175 11.95 -8.27 9.72
C GLU A 175 10.97 -8.16 8.55
N LEU A 176 10.06 -9.14 8.41
CA LEU A 176 9.05 -9.12 7.36
C LEU A 176 8.11 -7.91 7.48
N GLU A 177 7.71 -7.54 8.71
CA GLU A 177 6.94 -6.33 8.98
C GLU A 177 7.69 -5.06 8.50
N ALA A 178 8.99 -4.96 8.78
CA ALA A 178 9.82 -3.83 8.35
C ALA A 178 9.95 -3.75 6.81
N ASP A 179 10.05 -4.89 6.13
CA ASP A 179 10.10 -4.95 4.67
C ASP A 179 8.77 -4.51 4.05
N ILE A 180 7.64 -4.91 4.63
CA ILE A 180 6.32 -4.47 4.16
C ILE A 180 6.19 -2.95 4.30
N TYR A 181 6.61 -2.36 5.42
CA TYR A 181 6.62 -0.90 5.59
C TYR A 181 7.51 -0.20 4.57
N THR A 182 8.68 -0.77 4.28
CA THR A 182 9.58 -0.24 3.24
C THR A 182 8.90 -0.29 1.87
N GLY A 183 8.25 -1.42 1.53
CA GLY A 183 7.49 -1.55 0.30
C GLY A 183 6.32 -0.56 0.18
N GLN A 184 5.56 -0.35 1.26
CA GLN A 184 4.47 0.63 1.29
C GLN A 184 4.97 2.07 1.08
N ALA A 185 6.11 2.42 1.69
CA ALA A 185 6.73 3.73 1.49
C ALA A 185 7.14 3.94 0.02
N GLU A 186 7.80 2.94 -0.59
CA GLU A 186 8.17 3.00 -2.01
C GLU A 186 6.96 3.12 -2.94
N ILE A 187 5.86 2.41 -2.66
CA ILE A 187 4.60 2.52 -3.42
C ILE A 187 3.98 3.91 -3.26
N GLY A 188 4.01 4.47 -2.05
CA GLY A 188 3.57 5.84 -1.78
C GLY A 188 4.36 6.88 -2.59
N ASP A 189 5.69 6.77 -2.60
CA ASP A 189 6.57 7.66 -3.37
C ASP A 189 6.29 7.57 -4.88
N MET A 190 6.05 6.35 -5.40
CA MET A 190 5.68 6.16 -6.81
C MET A 190 4.32 6.80 -7.13
N GLN A 191 3.33 6.66 -6.25
CA GLN A 191 2.01 7.29 -6.42
C GLN A 191 2.12 8.82 -6.39
N GLU A 192 2.89 9.39 -5.47
CA GLU A 192 3.15 10.82 -5.41
C GLU A 192 3.83 11.31 -6.70
N ARG A 193 4.83 10.57 -7.19
CA ARG A 193 5.52 10.91 -8.45
C ARG A 193 4.58 10.85 -9.65
N MET A 194 3.64 9.89 -9.70
CA MET A 194 2.64 9.83 -10.77
C MET A 194 1.65 11.00 -10.73
N ALA A 195 1.34 11.51 -9.54
CA ALA A 195 0.43 12.63 -9.35
C ALA A 195 1.05 14.00 -9.69
N ASP A 196 2.35 14.07 -9.99
CA ASP A 196 2.99 15.32 -10.41
C ASP A 196 2.49 15.78 -11.79
N GLU A 197 1.58 16.75 -11.77
CA GLU A 197 0.99 17.30 -12.98
C GLU A 197 1.97 18.16 -13.81
N SER A 198 3.03 18.65 -13.17
CA SER A 198 4.00 19.59 -13.75
C SER A 198 5.16 18.88 -14.44
N ASP A 199 5.56 17.74 -13.91
CA ASP A 199 6.60 16.87 -14.46
C ASP A 199 6.04 15.45 -14.65
N PRO A 200 5.14 15.21 -15.62
CA PRO A 200 4.53 13.88 -15.80
C PRO A 200 5.60 12.81 -16.06
N ILE A 201 5.41 11.64 -15.46
CA ILE A 201 6.31 10.50 -15.64
C ILE A 201 6.33 10.02 -17.10
N THR A 202 7.48 9.55 -17.58
CA THR A 202 7.60 8.99 -18.93
C THR A 202 6.98 7.59 -19.02
N LYS A 203 6.70 7.11 -20.25
CA LYS A 203 6.21 5.73 -20.47
C LYS A 203 7.17 4.68 -19.87
N ASP A 204 8.47 4.82 -20.10
CA ASP A 204 9.50 3.93 -19.53
C ASP A 204 9.56 4.01 -18.00
N GLY A 205 9.31 5.20 -17.42
CA GLY A 205 9.21 5.38 -15.98
C GLY A 205 8.02 4.62 -15.39
N MET A 206 6.86 4.65 -16.05
CA MET A 206 5.68 3.88 -15.64
C MET A 206 5.92 2.37 -15.72
N THR A 207 6.60 1.88 -16.77
CA THR A 207 7.00 0.46 -16.84
C THR A 207 7.92 0.09 -15.68
N SER A 208 8.89 0.94 -15.36
CA SER A 208 9.79 0.72 -14.21
C SER A 208 9.03 0.67 -12.88
N PHE A 209 7.98 1.48 -12.72
CA PHE A 209 7.11 1.44 -11.53
C PHE A 209 6.33 0.14 -11.45
N ASN A 210 5.80 -0.36 -12.57
CA ASN A 210 5.09 -1.64 -12.61
C ASN A 210 6.02 -2.81 -12.24
N ASP A 211 7.22 -2.85 -12.82
CA ASP A 211 8.22 -3.89 -12.54
C ASP A 211 8.62 -3.86 -11.06
N ARG A 212 8.84 -2.65 -10.50
CA ARG A 212 9.19 -2.48 -9.09
C ARG A 212 8.06 -2.90 -8.15
N ALA A 213 6.82 -2.54 -8.46
CA ALA A 213 5.66 -2.93 -7.67
C ALA A 213 5.48 -4.46 -7.66
N GLU A 214 5.71 -5.12 -8.78
CA GLU A 214 5.69 -6.59 -8.88
C GLU A 214 6.83 -7.25 -8.09
N GLU A 215 8.04 -6.69 -8.15
CA GLU A 215 9.18 -7.15 -7.35
C GLU A 215 8.90 -7.06 -5.85
N ILE A 216 8.38 -5.92 -5.37
CA ILE A 216 8.00 -5.74 -3.97
C ILE A 216 6.95 -6.78 -3.57
N ASN A 217 5.87 -6.89 -4.35
CA ASN A 217 4.78 -7.79 -4.03
C ASN A 217 5.22 -9.26 -3.99
N SER A 218 5.94 -9.71 -5.02
CA SER A 218 6.44 -11.08 -5.10
C SER A 218 7.49 -11.39 -4.02
N GLY A 219 8.34 -10.42 -3.67
CA GLY A 219 9.31 -10.56 -2.58
C GLY A 219 8.62 -10.81 -1.23
N ILE A 220 7.59 -10.03 -0.91
CA ILE A 220 6.80 -10.19 0.32
C ILE A 220 6.05 -11.53 0.31
N GLU A 221 5.41 -11.89 -0.81
CA GLU A 221 4.69 -13.16 -0.95
C GLU A 221 5.61 -14.38 -0.75
N VAL A 222 6.81 -14.37 -1.33
CA VAL A 222 7.80 -15.44 -1.17
C VAL A 222 8.23 -15.57 0.29
N ARG A 223 8.51 -14.46 0.97
CA ARG A 223 8.92 -14.48 2.40
C ARG A 223 7.78 -14.92 3.31
N MET A 224 6.57 -14.44 3.09
CA MET A 224 5.38 -14.86 3.82
C MET A 224 5.16 -16.37 3.67
N ASN A 225 5.22 -16.89 2.45
CA ASN A 225 5.04 -18.32 2.18
C ASN A 225 6.17 -19.16 2.79
N ALA A 226 7.42 -18.68 2.76
CA ALA A 226 8.52 -19.36 3.43
C ALA A 226 8.27 -19.48 4.94
N PHE A 227 7.83 -18.40 5.58
CA PHE A 227 7.51 -18.38 6.99
C PHE A 227 6.32 -19.30 7.36
N LEU A 228 5.25 -19.28 6.57
CA LEU A 228 4.09 -20.14 6.78
C LEU A 228 4.45 -21.62 6.63
N ASN A 229 5.31 -21.97 5.67
CA ASN A 229 5.75 -23.35 5.49
C ASN A 229 6.70 -23.82 6.60
N GLU A 230 7.54 -22.93 7.12
CA GLU A 230 8.44 -23.24 8.24
C GLU A 230 7.66 -23.44 9.55
N SER A 231 6.71 -22.55 9.85
CA SER A 231 5.86 -22.63 11.04
C SER A 231 4.87 -23.80 11.04
N LEU A 232 4.45 -24.30 9.86
CA LEU A 232 3.54 -25.44 9.73
C LEU A 232 4.24 -26.80 9.64
N SER A 233 5.57 -26.83 9.57
CA SER A 233 6.33 -28.08 9.45
C SER A 233 6.34 -28.82 10.81
N PRO A 234 5.64 -29.97 10.97
CA PRO A 234 5.45 -30.62 12.28
C PRO A 234 6.69 -31.36 12.80
N ASN A 235 7.86 -31.15 12.20
CA ASN A 235 9.05 -31.97 12.42
C ASN A 235 10.06 -31.29 13.35
N ALA A 236 9.70 -31.20 14.64
CA ALA A 236 10.68 -31.07 15.72
C ALA A 236 10.28 -31.82 17.01
N VAL A 237 9.12 -32.48 17.04
CA VAL A 237 8.81 -33.48 18.08
C VAL A 237 9.08 -34.86 17.49
N GLN A 238 10.36 -35.20 17.36
CA GLN A 238 10.74 -36.59 17.13
C GLN A 238 10.27 -37.40 18.34
N SER A 239 9.31 -38.27 18.05
CA SER A 239 8.78 -39.29 18.93
C SER A 239 9.95 -40.10 19.47
N GLU A 240 10.16 -40.11 20.78
CA GLU A 240 11.04 -41.09 21.38
C GLU A 240 10.58 -42.50 20.94
N PRO A 241 11.49 -43.36 20.49
CA PRO A 241 11.13 -44.75 20.20
C PRO A 241 10.74 -45.40 21.52
N ILE A 242 9.44 -45.70 21.67
CA ILE A 242 8.91 -46.48 22.79
C ILE A 242 9.71 -47.78 22.83
N ALA A 243 10.62 -47.88 23.79
CA ALA A 243 11.43 -49.07 23.99
C ALA A 243 10.49 -50.25 24.27
N ASP A 244 10.56 -51.26 23.41
CA ASP A 244 9.80 -52.50 23.50
C ASP A 244 10.27 -53.28 24.75
N ILE A 245 9.52 -53.16 25.85
CA ILE A 245 9.77 -53.89 27.10
C ILE A 245 9.30 -55.33 26.90
N SER A 246 10.19 -56.17 26.37
CA SER A 246 10.00 -57.62 26.34
C SER A 246 10.14 -58.20 27.76
N VAL A 247 9.01 -58.49 28.40
CA VAL A 247 8.95 -59.17 29.70
C VAL A 247 9.23 -60.68 29.51
N PRO A 248 10.26 -61.27 30.15
CA PRO A 248 10.50 -62.70 30.09
C PRO A 248 9.45 -63.45 30.92
N ARG A 249 8.75 -64.41 30.30
CA ARG A 249 7.88 -65.36 31.00
C ARG A 249 8.74 -66.41 31.70
N LEU A 250 8.53 -66.57 33.01
CA LEU A 250 9.04 -67.65 33.86
C LEU A 250 8.36 -68.99 33.55
#